data_AF-A0AAV2RD93-F1
#
_entry.id   AF-A0AAV2RD93-F1
#
_cell.length_a   1.000
_cell.length_b   1.000
_cell.length_c   1.000
_cell.angle_alpha   90.00
_cell.angle_beta   90.00
_cell.angle_gamma   90.00
#
_symmetry.space_group_name_H-M   'P 1'
#
loop_
_entity.id
_entity.type
_entity.pdbx_description
1 polymer ?
#
loop_
_entity_poly.entity_id
_entity_poly.type
_entity_poly.pdbx_seq_one_letter_code
_entity_poly.pdbx_strand_id
1 'polypeptide(L)'
;MGSLLELQDLLVKRDEKIRQLEAKLKVREDEIVELKSQLDKFQSIMPFATGVAVAPGAKGGRQRKQRAQGISAEPQSLRTIQELACLSQTTFPEVPKSTRSKELLRQAVLENDFLKNLEMGQVMEIVESMYSVEYAEGALIIKEGDIGSILYIMEG
;
A
#
# COMPACT_ATOMS: atom_id res chain seq x y z
N MET A 1 8.38 12.80 63.80
CA MET A 1 9.32 11.98 63.00
C MET A 1 8.67 10.70 62.45
N GLY A 2 7.67 10.07 63.12
CA GLY A 2 7.07 8.80 62.66
C GLY A 2 6.12 8.87 61.45
N SER A 3 5.38 9.97 61.25
CA SER A 3 4.32 10.03 60.23
C SER A 3 4.82 10.07 58.77
N LEU A 4 6.07 10.49 58.54
CA LEU A 4 6.66 10.54 57.20
C LEU A 4 7.08 9.13 56.72
N LEU A 5 7.65 8.33 57.62
CA LEU A 5 8.06 6.94 57.33
C LEU A 5 6.86 6.04 57.07
N GLU A 6 5.79 6.17 57.86
CA GLU A 6 4.54 5.43 57.65
C GLU A 6 3.88 5.78 56.31
N LEU A 7 3.96 7.06 55.89
CA LEU A 7 3.46 7.50 54.60
C LEU A 7 4.32 6.97 53.45
N GLN A 8 5.65 6.94 53.61
CA GLN A 8 6.58 6.34 52.66
C GLN A 8 6.28 4.84 52.45
N ASP A 9 6.09 4.09 53.54
CA ASP A 9 5.74 2.66 53.49
C ASP A 9 4.39 2.41 52.81
N LEU A 10 3.41 3.29 53.04
CA LEU A 10 2.11 3.21 52.36
C LEU A 10 2.22 3.49 50.85
N LEU A 11 3.05 4.44 50.44
CA LEU A 11 3.29 4.72 49.03
C LEU A 11 3.96 3.53 48.33
N VAL A 12 4.98 2.94 48.94
CA VAL A 12 5.65 1.75 48.39
C VAL A 12 4.67 0.57 48.24
N LYS A 13 3.82 0.33 49.24
CA LYS A 13 2.78 -0.72 49.16
C LYS A 13 1.74 -0.44 48.07
N ARG A 14 1.39 0.83 47.84
CA ARG A 14 0.47 1.24 46.77
C ARG A 14 1.11 1.05 45.40
N ASP A 15 2.36 1.47 45.23
CA ASP A 15 3.09 1.34 43.97
C ASP A 15 3.33 -0.13 43.60
N GLU A 16 3.60 -0.99 44.58
CA GLU A 16 3.69 -2.43 44.37
C GLU A 16 2.35 -3.02 43.92
N LYS A 17 1.24 -2.57 44.53
CA LYS A 17 -0.10 -3.03 44.17
C LYS A 17 -0.52 -2.53 42.79
N ILE A 18 -0.14 -1.31 42.41
CA ILE A 18 -0.35 -0.77 41.06
C ILE A 18 0.39 -1.65 40.05
N ARG A 19 1.68 -1.92 40.28
CA ARG A 19 2.49 -2.78 39.39
C ARG A 19 1.90 -4.19 39.24
N GLN A 20 1.40 -4.78 40.32
CA GLN A 20 0.75 -6.10 40.28
C GLN A 20 -0.54 -6.08 39.45
N LEU A 21 -1.36 -5.02 39.57
CA LEU A 21 -2.60 -4.88 38.82
C LEU A 21 -2.32 -4.61 37.34
N GLU A 22 -1.34 -3.76 37.02
CA GLU A 22 -0.90 -3.50 35.65
C GLU A 22 -0.39 -4.76 34.96
N ALA A 23 0.41 -5.58 35.65
CA ALA A 23 0.88 -6.86 35.11
C ALA A 23 -0.28 -7.82 34.81
N LYS A 24 -1.28 -7.89 35.71
CA LYS A 24 -2.49 -8.70 35.49
C LYS A 24 -3.32 -8.18 34.32
N LEU A 25 -3.47 -6.86 34.18
CA LEU A 25 -4.17 -6.26 33.06
C LEU A 25 -3.48 -6.59 31.74
N LYS A 26 -2.16 -6.45 31.68
CA LYS A 26 -1.38 -6.78 30.48
C LYS A 26 -1.58 -8.23 30.04
N VAL A 27 -1.49 -9.18 30.98
CA VAL A 27 -1.73 -10.61 30.68
C VAL A 27 -3.16 -10.85 30.16
N ARG A 28 -4.16 -10.17 30.74
CA ARG A 28 -5.56 -10.28 30.27
C ARG A 28 -5.77 -9.63 28.91
N GLU A 29 -5.10 -8.52 28.63
CA GLU A 29 -5.15 -7.86 27.33
C GLU A 29 -4.54 -8.73 26.23
N ASP A 30 -3.40 -9.37 26.50
CA ASP A 30 -2.75 -10.32 25.59
C ASP A 30 -3.68 -11.52 25.31
N GLU A 31 -4.32 -12.09 26.35
CA GLU A 31 -5.30 -13.17 26.22
C GLU A 31 -6.51 -12.75 25.38
N ILE A 32 -7.02 -11.52 25.56
CA ILE A 32 -8.12 -10.98 24.75
C ILE A 32 -7.71 -10.84 23.28
N VAL A 33 -6.49 -10.39 23.00
CA VAL A 33 -5.98 -10.26 21.63
C VAL A 33 -5.88 -11.63 20.97
N GLU A 34 -5.36 -12.63 21.68
CA GLU A 34 -5.22 -13.98 21.17
C GLU A 34 -6.58 -14.63 20.88
N LEU A 35 -7.53 -14.56 21.83
CA LEU A 35 -8.89 -15.07 21.64
C LEU A 35 -9.62 -14.39 20.48
N LYS A 36 -9.44 -13.07 20.29
CA LYS A 36 -9.98 -12.35 19.13
C LYS A 36 -9.37 -12.82 17.82
N SER A 37 -8.07 -13.08 17.77
CA SER A 37 -7.38 -13.63 16.59
C SER A 37 -7.89 -15.03 16.25
N GLN A 38 -8.10 -15.88 17.24
CA GLN A 38 -8.70 -17.20 17.04
C GLN A 38 -10.13 -17.09 16.50
N LEU A 39 -10.96 -16.22 17.08
CA LEU A 39 -12.32 -15.98 16.60
C LEU A 39 -12.34 -15.52 15.14
N ASP A 40 -11.45 -14.60 14.76
CA ASP A 40 -11.34 -14.12 13.37
C ASP A 40 -10.94 -15.24 12.41
N LYS A 41 -9.98 -16.09 12.79
CA LYS A 41 -9.61 -17.30 12.03
C LYS A 41 -10.80 -18.23 11.84
N PHE A 42 -11.55 -18.54 12.90
CA PHE A 42 -12.71 -19.42 12.82
C PHE A 42 -13.84 -18.81 11.97
N GLN A 43 -14.12 -17.52 12.11
CA GLN A 43 -15.10 -16.81 11.27
C GLN A 43 -14.69 -16.77 9.80
N SER A 44 -13.38 -16.75 9.51
CA SER A 44 -12.89 -16.73 8.13
C SER A 44 -13.13 -18.04 7.37
N ILE A 45 -13.19 -19.18 8.07
CA ILE A 45 -13.37 -20.52 7.50
C ILE A 45 -14.79 -21.08 7.65
N MET A 46 -15.66 -20.42 8.40
CA MET A 46 -17.05 -20.82 8.63
C MET A 46 -18.04 -19.82 8.00
N PRO A 47 -18.28 -19.88 6.68
CA PRO A 47 -19.25 -18.98 6.04
C PRO A 47 -20.72 -19.23 6.43
N PHE A 48 -21.06 -20.26 7.22
CA PHE A 48 -22.45 -20.70 7.42
C PHE A 48 -22.89 -21.07 8.86
N ALA A 49 -22.02 -21.03 9.88
CA ALA A 49 -22.38 -21.56 11.22
C ALA A 49 -22.96 -20.54 12.22
N THR A 50 -23.40 -19.36 11.76
CA THR A 50 -24.24 -18.45 12.58
C THR A 50 -25.50 -18.06 11.81
N GLY A 51 -26.23 -19.08 11.36
CA GLY A 51 -27.68 -18.97 11.21
C GLY A 51 -28.34 -18.92 12.59
N VAL A 52 -28.24 -17.78 13.28
CA VAL A 52 -29.21 -17.40 14.31
C VAL A 52 -29.74 -16.03 13.95
N ALA A 53 -30.98 -16.05 13.48
CA ALA A 53 -31.99 -15.01 13.54
C ALA A 53 -31.51 -13.55 13.47
N VAL A 54 -31.85 -12.95 12.34
CA VAL A 54 -32.21 -11.54 12.21
C VAL A 54 -33.03 -11.08 13.42
N ALA A 55 -32.39 -10.38 14.37
CA ALA A 55 -33.06 -9.52 15.33
C ALA A 55 -32.96 -8.08 14.79
N PRO A 56 -34.08 -7.39 14.52
CA PRO A 56 -34.06 -6.02 14.05
C PRO A 56 -33.73 -5.12 15.25
N GLY A 57 -32.47 -4.72 15.43
CA GLY A 57 -32.13 -3.78 16.51
C GLY A 57 -30.66 -3.58 16.85
N ALA A 58 -29.74 -4.46 16.44
CA ALA A 58 -28.33 -4.29 16.79
C ALA A 58 -27.58 -3.44 15.74
N LYS A 59 -27.61 -2.11 15.90
CA LYS A 59 -26.65 -1.18 15.27
C LYS A 59 -25.25 -1.41 15.87
N GLY A 60 -24.60 -2.48 15.44
CA GLY A 60 -23.28 -2.85 15.92
C GLY A 60 -22.56 -3.80 14.97
N GLY A 61 -22.91 -3.79 13.69
CA GLY A 61 -22.10 -4.44 12.67
C GLY A 61 -20.76 -3.74 12.63
N ARG A 62 -19.72 -4.37 13.21
CA ARG A 62 -18.32 -4.04 12.89
C ARG A 62 -18.25 -3.85 11.40
N GLN A 63 -17.98 -2.63 10.96
CA GLN A 63 -17.79 -2.33 9.55
C GLN A 63 -16.73 -3.31 9.05
N ARG A 64 -17.19 -4.32 8.31
CA ARG A 64 -16.35 -5.32 7.68
C ARG A 64 -15.40 -4.50 6.82
N LYS A 65 -14.12 -4.43 7.19
CA LYS A 65 -13.08 -3.70 6.44
C LYS A 65 -13.33 -4.03 4.96
N GLN A 66 -13.66 -3.03 4.15
CA GLN A 66 -13.90 -3.25 2.72
C GLN A 66 -12.66 -3.98 2.20
N ARG A 67 -12.85 -5.20 1.71
CA ARG A 67 -11.76 -5.98 1.15
C ARG A 67 -11.29 -5.21 -0.08
N ALA A 68 -10.01 -4.85 -0.12
CA ALA A 68 -9.42 -4.26 -1.30
C ALA A 68 -9.64 -5.23 -2.47
N GLN A 69 -10.23 -4.73 -3.57
CA GLN A 69 -10.28 -5.50 -4.80
C GLN A 69 -8.86 -5.65 -5.32
N GLY A 70 -8.47 -6.87 -5.68
CA GLY A 70 -7.17 -7.12 -6.30
C GLY A 70 -7.12 -6.49 -7.68
N ILE A 71 -5.97 -5.92 -8.04
CA ILE A 71 -5.69 -5.40 -9.37
C ILE A 71 -4.77 -6.39 -10.10
N SER A 72 -5.02 -6.62 -11.39
CA SER A 72 -4.16 -7.43 -12.26
C SER A 72 -3.91 -6.67 -13.55
N ALA A 73 -2.67 -6.68 -14.01
CA ALA A 73 -2.32 -6.23 -15.35
C ALA A 73 -2.68 -7.31 -16.39
N GLU A 74 -2.66 -6.93 -17.66
CA GLU A 74 -2.82 -7.86 -18.77
C GLU A 74 -1.71 -8.92 -18.78
N PRO A 75 -2.02 -10.20 -19.08
CA PRO A 75 -0.99 -11.22 -19.22
C PRO A 75 -0.12 -10.86 -20.43
N GLN A 76 1.17 -10.61 -20.21
CA GLN A 76 2.13 -10.54 -21.29
C GLN A 76 2.11 -11.90 -22.00
N SER A 77 1.51 -11.98 -23.19
CA SER A 77 1.46 -13.23 -23.96
C SER A 77 2.84 -13.52 -24.56
N LEU A 78 3.82 -13.81 -23.72
CA LEU A 78 5.11 -14.30 -24.14
C LEU A 78 4.92 -15.78 -24.47
N ARG A 79 4.51 -16.08 -25.70
CA ARG A 79 4.13 -17.44 -26.12
C ARG A 79 5.37 -18.30 -26.35
N THR A 80 6.54 -17.71 -26.62
CA THR A 80 7.78 -18.47 -26.88
C THR A 80 9.05 -17.71 -26.43
N ILE A 81 10.07 -18.42 -25.95
CA ILE A 81 11.44 -17.88 -25.65
C ILE A 81 12.01 -17.08 -26.83
N GLN A 82 11.61 -17.41 -28.05
CA GLN A 82 12.00 -16.72 -29.28
C GLN A 82 11.36 -15.33 -29.43
N GLU A 83 10.15 -15.09 -28.92
CA GLU A 83 9.54 -13.76 -28.88
C GLU A 83 10.24 -12.86 -27.86
N LEU A 84 10.65 -13.41 -26.72
CA LEU A 84 11.49 -12.70 -25.75
C LEU A 84 12.83 -12.27 -26.36
N ALA A 85 13.48 -13.18 -27.09
CA ALA A 85 14.74 -12.89 -27.78
C ALA A 85 14.55 -11.87 -28.93
N CYS A 86 13.40 -11.88 -29.60
CA CYS A 86 13.07 -10.87 -30.60
C CYS A 86 12.76 -9.51 -29.96
N LEU A 87 12.04 -9.46 -28.83
CA LEU A 87 11.75 -8.22 -28.10
C LEU A 87 13.01 -7.60 -27.47
N SER A 88 13.96 -8.42 -27.01
CA SER A 88 15.29 -7.92 -26.61
C SER A 88 16.11 -7.39 -27.79
N GLN A 89 15.69 -7.69 -29.03
CA GLN A 89 16.29 -7.18 -30.28
C GLN A 89 15.45 -6.07 -30.92
N THR A 90 14.20 -5.85 -30.49
CA THR A 90 13.41 -4.70 -30.93
C THR A 90 13.86 -3.49 -30.14
N THR A 91 14.71 -2.68 -30.76
CA THR A 91 14.97 -1.33 -30.28
C THR A 91 13.64 -0.59 -30.20
N PHE A 92 13.31 -0.07 -29.02
CA PHE A 92 12.18 0.84 -28.87
C PHE A 92 12.28 1.99 -29.90
N PRO A 93 11.16 2.52 -30.41
CA PRO A 93 11.19 3.59 -31.39
C PRO A 93 11.97 4.79 -30.82
N GLU A 94 13.06 5.17 -31.48
CA GLU A 94 13.88 6.30 -31.04
C GLU A 94 13.28 7.61 -31.57
N VAL A 95 12.81 8.46 -30.65
CA VAL A 95 12.29 9.79 -30.98
C VAL A 95 13.40 10.81 -30.73
N PRO A 96 13.82 11.58 -31.75
CA PRO A 96 14.90 12.55 -31.62
C PRO A 96 14.50 13.68 -30.65
N LYS A 97 15.37 13.94 -29.66
CA LYS A 97 15.17 14.95 -28.62
C LYS A 97 16.46 15.72 -28.35
N SER A 98 16.32 16.94 -27.84
CA SER A 98 17.48 17.72 -27.39
C SER A 98 18.16 17.06 -26.18
N THR A 99 19.46 17.28 -26.01
CA THR A 99 20.21 16.79 -24.84
C THR A 99 19.60 17.28 -23.53
N ARG A 100 19.14 18.54 -23.50
CA ARG A 100 18.47 19.14 -22.35
C ARG A 100 17.16 18.42 -22.01
N SER A 101 16.31 18.15 -23.01
CA SER A 101 15.04 17.45 -22.80
C SER A 101 15.28 16.00 -22.35
N LYS A 102 16.30 15.31 -22.90
CA LYS A 102 16.68 13.96 -22.44
C LYS A 102 17.09 13.95 -20.96
N GLU A 103 17.83 14.95 -20.52
CA GLU A 103 18.27 15.08 -19.12
C GLU A 103 17.10 15.35 -18.15
N LEU A 104 16.17 16.25 -18.53
CA LEU A 104 14.96 16.52 -17.76
C LEU A 104 14.06 15.28 -17.63
N LEU A 105 13.83 14.56 -18.72
CA LEU A 105 13.03 13.33 -18.71
C LEU A 105 13.68 12.25 -17.84
N ARG A 106 15.00 12.07 -17.95
CA ARG A 106 15.75 11.13 -17.11
C ARG A 106 15.60 11.46 -15.63
N GLN A 107 15.73 12.73 -15.26
CA GLN A 107 15.56 13.16 -13.88
C GLN A 107 14.13 12.89 -13.38
N ALA A 108 13.12 13.24 -14.17
CA ALA A 108 11.72 12.99 -13.82
C ALA A 108 11.40 11.49 -13.61
N VAL A 109 11.99 10.60 -14.41
CA VAL A 109 11.85 9.14 -14.25
C VAL A 109 12.52 8.66 -12.94
N LEU A 110 13.71 9.15 -12.62
CA LEU A 110 14.45 8.74 -11.42
C LEU A 110 13.87 9.33 -10.12
N GLU A 111 13.23 10.48 -10.18
CA GLU A 111 12.52 11.08 -9.04
C GLU A 111 11.21 10.35 -8.71
N ASN A 112 10.65 9.60 -9.66
CA ASN A 112 9.40 8.87 -9.45
C ASN A 112 9.61 7.61 -8.60
N ASP A 113 8.81 7.46 -7.54
CA ASP A 113 8.91 6.32 -6.62
C ASP A 113 8.70 4.94 -7.27
N PHE A 114 7.91 4.87 -8.35
CA PHE A 114 7.64 3.62 -9.07
C PHE A 114 8.75 3.26 -10.06
N LEU A 115 9.53 4.25 -10.54
CA LEU A 115 10.51 4.07 -11.62
C LEU A 115 11.97 4.25 -11.17
N LYS A 116 12.23 4.73 -9.96
CA LYS A 116 13.58 5.02 -9.44
C LYS A 116 14.54 3.83 -9.35
N ASN A 117 14.02 2.60 -9.33
CA ASN A 117 14.82 1.39 -9.20
C ASN A 117 15.17 0.74 -10.55
N LEU A 118 14.88 1.41 -11.67
CA LEU A 118 15.22 0.93 -13.00
C LEU A 118 16.72 1.08 -13.28
N GLU A 119 17.27 0.15 -14.08
CA GLU A 119 18.63 0.27 -14.57
C GLU A 119 18.77 1.45 -15.54
N MET A 120 19.94 2.08 -15.56
CA MET A 120 20.18 3.24 -16.41
C MET A 120 19.91 2.98 -17.91
N GLY A 121 20.20 1.78 -18.40
CA GLY A 121 19.86 1.41 -19.79
C GLY A 121 18.36 1.48 -20.06
N GLN A 122 17.55 0.93 -19.15
CA GLN A 122 16.09 0.95 -19.25
C GLN A 122 15.53 2.37 -19.16
N VAL A 123 16.10 3.20 -18.29
CA VAL A 123 15.71 4.62 -18.19
C VAL A 123 15.98 5.34 -19.51
N MET A 124 17.13 5.10 -20.14
CA MET A 124 17.46 5.71 -21.43
C MET A 124 16.53 5.23 -22.54
N GLU A 125 16.18 3.94 -22.59
CA GLU A 125 15.19 3.40 -23.54
C GLU A 125 13.80 4.04 -23.36
N ILE A 126 13.36 4.24 -22.12
CA ILE A 126 12.10 4.96 -21.83
C ILE A 126 12.21 6.40 -22.35
N VAL A 127 13.27 7.13 -22.00
CA VAL A 127 13.48 8.52 -22.43
C VAL A 127 13.53 8.63 -23.96
N GLU A 128 14.13 7.67 -24.64
CA GLU A 128 14.23 7.64 -26.11
C GLU A 128 12.89 7.34 -26.78
N SER A 129 12.06 6.49 -26.18
CA SER A 129 10.74 6.12 -26.70
C SER A 129 9.61 7.10 -26.42
N MET A 130 9.75 7.98 -25.42
CA MET A 130 8.77 9.04 -25.17
C MET A 130 8.64 9.99 -26.36
N TYR A 131 7.46 10.57 -26.57
CA TYR A 131 7.21 11.54 -27.63
C TYR A 131 6.42 12.73 -27.10
N SER A 132 6.65 13.90 -27.70
CA SER A 132 5.95 15.13 -27.33
C SER A 132 4.55 15.15 -27.92
N VAL A 133 3.59 15.65 -27.15
CA VAL A 133 2.19 15.85 -27.57
C VAL A 133 1.75 17.24 -27.12
N GLU A 134 1.21 18.02 -28.05
CA GLU A 134 0.69 19.36 -27.77
C GLU A 134 -0.84 19.32 -27.65
N TYR A 135 -1.36 20.05 -26.67
CA TYR A 135 -2.79 20.17 -26.42
C TYR A 135 -3.22 21.64 -26.48
N ALA A 136 -4.40 21.89 -27.05
CA ALA A 136 -4.99 23.22 -27.08
C ALA A 136 -5.40 23.68 -25.67
N GLU A 137 -5.51 25.00 -25.47
CA GLU A 137 -6.01 25.55 -24.21
C GLU A 137 -7.42 25.01 -23.90
N GLY A 138 -7.62 24.57 -22.65
CA GLY A 138 -8.88 23.97 -22.20
C GLY A 138 -9.11 22.53 -22.66
N ALA A 139 -8.14 21.88 -23.32
CA ALA A 139 -8.25 20.47 -23.69
C ALA A 139 -8.24 19.55 -22.47
N LEU A 140 -9.13 18.57 -22.47
CA LEU A 140 -9.18 17.49 -21.47
C LEU A 140 -8.24 16.36 -21.88
N ILE A 141 -7.13 16.17 -21.16
CA ILE A 141 -6.12 15.15 -21.47
C ILE A 141 -6.50 13.79 -20.85
N ILE A 142 -6.93 13.79 -19.59
CA ILE A 142 -7.34 12.59 -18.84
C ILE A 142 -8.67 12.89 -18.16
N LYS A 143 -9.57 11.89 -18.13
CA LYS A 143 -10.87 11.98 -17.48
C LYS A 143 -10.98 10.95 -16.35
N GLU A 144 -11.56 11.36 -15.23
CA GLU A 144 -11.80 10.46 -14.11
C GLU A 144 -12.77 9.35 -14.50
N GLY A 145 -12.40 8.10 -14.17
CA GLY A 145 -13.16 6.90 -14.50
C GLY A 145 -12.70 6.19 -15.78
N ASP A 146 -11.87 6.82 -16.60
CA ASP A 146 -11.31 6.20 -17.80
C ASP A 146 -10.11 5.30 -17.46
N ILE A 147 -9.86 4.30 -18.32
CA ILE A 147 -8.74 3.37 -18.16
C ILE A 147 -7.44 4.10 -18.47
N GLY A 148 -6.51 4.12 -17.51
CA GLY A 148 -5.18 4.69 -17.68
C GLY A 148 -4.21 3.71 -18.34
N SER A 149 -3.62 4.10 -19.47
CA SER A 149 -2.62 3.30 -20.20
C SER A 149 -1.33 4.06 -20.56
N ILE A 150 -1.29 5.37 -20.32
CA ILE A 150 -0.19 6.27 -20.74
C ILE A 150 0.28 7.10 -19.55
N LEU A 151 1.59 7.31 -19.46
CA LEU A 151 2.23 8.24 -18.51
C LEU A 151 2.59 9.54 -19.24
N TYR A 152 2.38 10.68 -18.58
CA TYR A 152 2.74 11.99 -19.10
C TYR A 152 3.77 12.66 -18.20
N ILE A 153 4.68 13.41 -18.82
CA ILE A 153 5.64 14.30 -18.15
C ILE A 153 5.43 15.68 -18.76
N MET A 154 5.26 16.68 -17.91
CA MET A 154 5.12 18.07 -18.34
C MET A 154 6.50 18.68 -18.54
N GLU A 155 6.78 19.20 -19.74
CA GLU A 155 7.97 19.99 -20.03
C GLU A 155 7.62 21.47 -19.81
N GLY A 156 8.43 22.18 -19.01
CA GLY A 156 8.22 23.57 -18.60
C GLY A 156 9.33 24.51 -19.05
#